data_AF-A0A5F5PU28-F1
#
_entry.id   AF-A0A5F5PU28-F1
#
_cell.length_a   1.000
_cell.length_b   1.000
_cell.length_c   1.000
_cell.angle_alpha   90.00
_cell.angle_beta   90.00
_cell.angle_gamma   90.00
#
_symmetry.space_group_name_H-M   'P 1'
#
loop_
_entity.id
_entity.type
_entity.pdbx_description
1 polymer ?
#
loop_
_entity_poly.entity_id
_entity_poly.type
_entity_poly.pdbx_seq_one_letter_code
_entity_poly.pdbx_strand_id
1 'polypeptide(L)'
;MDYKSSLIQDGNPMENLEKQLICPICLEMFTKPVVILPCQHNLCRKCANDIFQAANPYWTNRSGSVSVSGGRFRCPSCRHEVIMDRHGVYGLQRNLLVENIIDIYKQECSSRPLQKGSHPMCKEHEDEKINIYCLTCEVPTCSMCKVFGAHQACEVAPLQSVFQGQKTELSNCISMLVAGNDRVQTIITQLEDSCRVTKENSRQVKEELSRKFDALYAILDEKKSELLQRITQEQEEKLSFIEALIQQYREQLDKSTKLVETAIQSLDEPGGAIFLLMRKRKSSLKKKIRKRKSPQRGRKKDTSKELEEGETLDMQRDWGGWGWAQLPP
;
A
#
# COMPACT_ATOMS: atom_id res chain seq x y z
N MET A 1 -38.59 6.11 -28.52
CA MET A 1 -37.43 5.63 -29.32
C MET A 1 -36.92 4.40 -28.61
N ASP A 2 -37.69 3.33 -28.71
CA ASP A 2 -37.44 2.08 -28.02
C ASP A 2 -36.54 1.22 -28.89
N TYR A 3 -35.26 1.19 -28.54
CA TYR A 3 -34.27 0.35 -29.19
C TYR A 3 -34.57 -1.11 -28.84
N LYS A 4 -35.25 -1.80 -29.76
CA LYS A 4 -35.46 -3.25 -29.70
C LYS A 4 -34.11 -3.96 -29.78
N SER A 5 -33.62 -4.42 -28.63
CA SER A 5 -32.61 -5.49 -28.56
C SER A 5 -33.24 -6.80 -29.02
N SER A 6 -33.25 -7.03 -30.32
CA SER A 6 -33.59 -8.31 -30.94
C SER A 6 -32.33 -8.93 -31.52
N LEU A 7 -31.51 -9.54 -30.65
CA LEU A 7 -30.47 -10.49 -31.05
C LEU A 7 -30.40 -11.61 -30.01
N ILE A 8 -31.42 -12.46 -30.01
CA ILE A 8 -31.33 -13.86 -29.55
C ILE A 8 -31.09 -14.64 -30.86
N GLN A 9 -29.84 -14.97 -31.17
CA GLN A 9 -29.18 -16.22 -30.75
C GLN A 9 -29.70 -17.41 -31.55
N ASP A 10 -29.16 -17.55 -32.76
CA ASP A 10 -28.97 -18.85 -33.42
C ASP A 10 -27.49 -18.94 -33.81
N GLY A 11 -26.64 -18.92 -32.79
CA GLY A 11 -25.26 -19.36 -32.96
C GLY A 11 -25.29 -20.86 -33.16
N ASN A 12 -24.68 -21.34 -34.24
CA ASN A 12 -24.46 -22.76 -34.51
C ASN A 12 -23.99 -23.44 -33.19
N PRO A 13 -24.54 -24.58 -32.75
CA PRO A 13 -24.15 -25.22 -31.49
C PRO A 13 -22.63 -25.40 -31.35
N MET A 14 -21.93 -25.54 -32.47
CA MET A 14 -20.47 -25.63 -32.53
C MET A 14 -19.73 -24.32 -32.18
N GLU A 15 -20.28 -23.15 -32.51
CA GLU A 15 -19.69 -21.84 -32.14
C GLU A 15 -19.92 -21.52 -30.66
N ASN A 16 -21.06 -21.96 -30.11
CA ASN A 16 -21.33 -21.84 -28.68
C ASN A 16 -20.47 -22.79 -27.85
N LEU A 17 -20.13 -23.96 -28.39
CA LEU A 17 -19.18 -24.90 -27.76
C LEU A 17 -17.75 -24.35 -27.81
N GLU A 18 -17.32 -23.76 -28.93
CA GLU A 18 -15.99 -23.15 -29.06
C GLU A 18 -15.73 -22.10 -27.97
N LYS A 19 -16.71 -21.22 -27.71
CA LYS A 19 -16.61 -20.21 -26.64
C LYS A 19 -16.43 -20.81 -25.24
N GLN A 20 -16.95 -22.01 -24.99
CA GLN A 20 -16.83 -22.70 -23.70
C GLN A 20 -15.48 -23.42 -23.53
N LEU A 21 -14.72 -23.59 -24.61
CA LEU A 21 -13.42 -24.27 -24.62
C LEU A 21 -12.23 -23.29 -24.59
N ILE A 22 -12.50 -21.99 -24.47
CA ILE A 22 -11.49 -20.93 -24.46
C ILE A 22 -11.05 -20.61 -23.03
N CYS A 23 -9.75 -20.46 -22.84
CA CYS A 23 -9.14 -20.02 -21.60
C CYS A 23 -9.36 -18.51 -21.40
N PRO A 24 -9.87 -18.05 -20.24
CA PRO A 24 -10.13 -16.63 -19.98
C PRO A 24 -8.87 -15.77 -19.83
N ILE A 25 -7.67 -16.38 -19.86
CA ILE A 25 -6.39 -15.70 -19.65
C ILE A 25 -5.63 -15.53 -20.97
N CYS A 26 -5.40 -16.62 -21.70
CA CYS A 26 -4.70 -16.54 -22.98
C CYS A 26 -5.64 -16.36 -24.18
N LEU A 27 -6.97 -16.46 -23.99
CA LEU A 27 -8.00 -16.35 -25.03
C LEU A 27 -7.86 -17.38 -26.17
N GLU A 28 -7.07 -18.43 -25.95
CA GLU A 28 -6.93 -19.60 -26.82
C GLU A 28 -7.69 -20.79 -26.23
N MET A 29 -7.91 -21.84 -27.04
CA MET A 29 -8.44 -23.11 -26.53
C MET A 29 -7.58 -23.66 -25.40
N PHE A 30 -8.21 -24.26 -24.38
CA PHE A 30 -7.46 -24.75 -23.22
C PHE A 30 -6.34 -25.73 -23.62
N THR A 31 -5.13 -25.41 -23.16
CA THR A 31 -3.95 -26.27 -23.33
C THR A 31 -3.55 -26.81 -21.97
N LYS A 32 -3.69 -28.13 -21.78
CA LYS A 32 -3.50 -28.83 -20.50
C LYS A 32 -4.34 -28.17 -19.38
N PRO A 33 -5.68 -28.17 -19.48
CA PRO A 33 -6.55 -27.51 -18.51
C PRO A 33 -6.35 -28.08 -17.10
N VAL A 34 -6.25 -27.20 -16.10
CA VAL A 34 -6.22 -27.53 -14.68
C VAL A 34 -7.47 -26.98 -13.99
N VAL A 35 -8.02 -27.74 -13.05
CA VAL A 35 -9.21 -27.36 -12.27
C VAL A 35 -8.79 -26.63 -11.00
N ILE A 36 -9.42 -25.49 -10.74
CA ILE A 36 -9.22 -24.71 -9.52
C ILE A 36 -10.29 -25.08 -8.49
N LEU A 37 -9.94 -25.81 -7.44
CA LEU A 37 -10.85 -26.12 -6.33
C LEU A 37 -10.86 -25.00 -5.27
N PRO A 38 -12.01 -24.70 -4.63
CA PRO A 38 -13.32 -25.35 -4.78
C PRO A 38 -14.20 -24.77 -5.91
N CYS A 39 -13.74 -23.72 -6.62
CA CYS A 39 -14.59 -23.00 -7.58
C CYS A 39 -14.80 -23.70 -8.94
N GLN A 40 -14.15 -24.83 -9.19
CA GLN A 40 -14.25 -25.70 -10.37
C GLN A 40 -13.99 -25.03 -11.74
N HIS A 41 -13.44 -23.82 -11.76
CA HIS A 41 -13.04 -23.15 -13.00
C HIS A 41 -11.77 -23.77 -13.58
N ASN A 42 -11.68 -23.76 -14.91
CA ASN A 42 -10.56 -24.32 -15.66
C ASN A 42 -9.65 -23.19 -16.18
N LEU A 43 -8.35 -23.42 -16.14
CA LEU A 43 -7.33 -22.56 -16.75
C LEU A 43 -6.28 -23.42 -17.48
N CYS A 44 -5.58 -22.88 -18.46
CA CYS A 44 -4.36 -23.50 -18.96
C CYS A 44 -3.33 -23.60 -17.81
N ARG A 45 -2.58 -24.71 -17.74
CA ARG A 45 -1.56 -24.91 -16.70
C ARG A 45 -0.51 -23.79 -16.66
N LYS A 46 -0.12 -23.26 -17.83
CA LYS A 46 0.78 -22.10 -17.94
C LYS A 46 0.14 -20.84 -17.34
N CYS A 47 -1.07 -20.50 -17.76
CA CYS A 47 -1.81 -19.35 -17.22
C CYS A 47 -1.97 -19.41 -15.70
N ALA A 48 -2.33 -20.57 -15.15
CA ALA A 48 -2.43 -20.76 -13.70
C ALA A 48 -1.08 -20.55 -12.99
N ASN A 49 0.01 -21.03 -13.60
CA ASN A 49 1.37 -20.83 -13.09
C ASN A 49 1.78 -19.35 -13.10
N ASP A 50 1.50 -18.64 -14.18
CA ASP A 50 1.89 -17.23 -14.33
C ASP A 50 1.13 -16.34 -13.33
N ILE A 51 -0.16 -16.62 -13.12
CA ILE A 51 -0.97 -15.95 -12.09
C ILE A 51 -0.44 -16.24 -10.69
N PHE A 52 -0.08 -17.50 -10.41
CA PHE A 52 0.45 -17.90 -9.11
C PHE A 52 1.80 -17.25 -8.80
N GLN A 53 2.70 -17.18 -9.80
CA GLN A 53 4.00 -16.52 -9.66
C GLN A 53 3.85 -15.01 -9.47
N ALA A 54 2.95 -14.36 -10.24
CA ALA A 54 2.65 -12.95 -10.06
C ALA A 54 2.08 -12.64 -8.67
N ALA A 55 1.23 -13.52 -8.14
CA ALA A 55 0.65 -13.38 -6.80
C ALA A 55 1.65 -13.70 -5.66
N ASN A 56 2.75 -14.41 -5.94
CA ASN A 56 3.74 -14.82 -4.93
C ASN A 56 5.18 -14.57 -5.41
N PRO A 57 5.65 -13.31 -5.48
CA PRO A 57 6.97 -12.95 -6.04
C PRO A 57 8.17 -13.52 -5.27
N TYR A 58 8.01 -13.79 -3.98
CA TYR A 58 9.05 -14.33 -3.10
C TYR A 58 9.03 -15.87 -3.02
N TRP A 59 8.11 -16.53 -3.73
CA TRP A 59 8.03 -17.99 -3.78
C TRP A 59 9.09 -18.53 -4.76
N THR A 60 10.34 -18.61 -4.32
CA THR A 60 11.44 -19.17 -5.11
C THR A 60 11.59 -20.67 -4.90
N ASN A 61 11.63 -21.42 -6.00
CA ASN A 61 11.77 -22.88 -6.04
C ASN A 61 13.16 -23.41 -5.60
N ARG A 62 13.92 -22.66 -4.79
CA ARG A 62 15.26 -23.04 -4.33
C ARG A 62 15.35 -23.06 -2.80
N SER A 63 15.69 -24.25 -2.30
CA SER A 63 16.28 -24.55 -0.99
C SER A 63 15.43 -24.30 0.26
N GLY A 64 14.96 -25.41 0.84
CA GLY A 64 15.35 -25.79 2.21
C GLY A 64 14.81 -24.99 3.40
N SER A 65 13.96 -23.98 3.19
CA SER A 65 13.27 -23.30 4.30
C SER A 65 11.85 -23.84 4.45
N VAL A 66 11.56 -24.36 5.64
CA VAL A 66 10.25 -24.84 6.09
C VAL A 66 9.26 -23.68 6.23
N SER A 67 8.82 -23.10 5.12
CA SER A 67 7.60 -22.30 5.10
C SER A 67 6.41 -23.24 4.98
N VAL A 68 5.74 -23.48 6.11
CA VAL A 68 4.54 -24.34 6.25
C VAL A 68 3.34 -23.77 5.47
N SER A 69 3.39 -22.51 5.04
CA SER A 69 2.30 -21.86 4.30
C SER A 69 2.49 -22.03 2.79
N GLY A 70 1.67 -22.88 2.19
CA GLY A 70 1.57 -22.94 0.74
C GLY A 70 1.00 -21.63 0.15
N GLY A 71 1.42 -21.33 -1.08
CA GLY A 71 1.11 -20.05 -1.74
C GLY A 71 -0.39 -19.85 -1.95
N ARG A 72 -0.81 -18.59 -2.13
CA ARG A 72 -2.22 -18.23 -2.32
C ARG A 72 -2.41 -17.49 -3.63
N PHE A 73 -3.51 -17.76 -4.33
CA PHE A 73 -3.90 -16.96 -5.49
C PHE A 73 -5.42 -16.89 -5.60
N ARG A 74 -5.91 -15.91 -6.38
CA ARG A 74 -7.33 -15.69 -6.60
C ARG A 74 -7.72 -16.23 -7.98
N CYS A 75 -8.79 -17.02 -8.05
CA CYS A 75 -9.31 -17.50 -9.33
C CYS A 75 -9.69 -16.31 -10.22
N PRO A 76 -9.19 -16.19 -11.46
CA PRO A 76 -9.54 -15.08 -12.34
C PRO A 76 -11.01 -15.04 -12.75
N SER A 77 -11.64 -16.22 -12.84
CA SER A 77 -13.04 -16.33 -13.29
C SER A 77 -14.04 -15.92 -12.21
N CYS A 78 -13.76 -16.18 -10.94
CA CYS A 78 -14.74 -15.96 -9.85
C CYS A 78 -14.17 -15.29 -8.59
N ARG A 79 -12.90 -14.89 -8.60
CA ARG A 79 -12.18 -14.24 -7.49
C ARG A 79 -12.13 -15.01 -6.16
N HIS A 80 -12.46 -16.30 -6.19
CA HIS A 80 -12.35 -17.17 -5.02
C HIS A 80 -10.88 -17.33 -4.61
N GLU A 81 -10.60 -17.27 -3.30
CA GLU A 81 -9.24 -17.47 -2.78
C GLU A 81 -8.90 -18.94 -2.70
N VAL A 82 -7.75 -19.30 -3.25
CA VAL A 82 -7.28 -20.67 -3.28
C VAL A 82 -5.94 -20.72 -2.55
N ILE A 83 -5.90 -21.54 -1.50
CA ILE A 83 -4.67 -21.85 -0.77
C ILE A 83 -4.11 -23.13 -1.39
N MET A 84 -2.86 -23.05 -1.82
CA MET A 84 -2.16 -24.15 -2.47
C MET A 84 -1.33 -24.93 -1.46
N ASP A 85 -1.05 -26.20 -1.75
CA ASP A 85 -0.09 -27.00 -0.97
C ASP A 85 1.36 -26.70 -1.37
N ARG A 86 2.31 -27.40 -0.75
CA ARG A 86 3.75 -27.40 -1.08
C ARG A 86 4.06 -27.59 -2.58
N HIS A 87 3.16 -28.22 -3.33
CA HIS A 87 3.33 -28.48 -4.76
C HIS A 87 2.88 -27.32 -5.67
N GLY A 88 2.30 -26.24 -5.11
CA GLY A 88 1.82 -25.08 -5.87
C GLY A 88 0.90 -25.48 -7.02
N VAL A 89 0.97 -24.77 -8.15
CA VAL A 89 0.14 -25.02 -9.35
C VAL A 89 0.30 -26.44 -9.91
N TYR A 90 1.42 -27.11 -9.64
CA TYR A 90 1.62 -28.49 -10.12
C TYR A 90 0.74 -29.52 -9.39
N GLY A 91 0.22 -29.16 -8.20
CA GLY A 91 -0.76 -29.95 -7.45
C GLY A 91 -2.20 -29.84 -7.97
N LEU A 92 -2.50 -28.89 -8.86
CA LEU A 92 -3.83 -28.80 -9.45
C LEU A 92 -4.09 -30.01 -10.37
N GLN A 93 -5.27 -30.60 -10.19
CA GLN A 93 -5.70 -31.73 -11.00
C GLN A 93 -5.99 -31.27 -12.43
N ARG A 94 -5.55 -32.09 -13.39
CA ARG A 94 -5.76 -31.85 -14.80
C ARG A 94 -7.16 -32.29 -15.20
N ASN A 95 -7.88 -31.46 -15.95
CA ASN A 95 -9.23 -31.79 -16.41
C ASN A 95 -9.18 -32.55 -17.74
N LEU A 96 -9.02 -33.87 -17.67
CA LEU A 96 -8.94 -34.72 -18.86
C LEU A 96 -10.23 -34.69 -19.69
N LEU A 97 -11.38 -34.39 -19.09
CA LEU A 97 -12.65 -34.27 -19.84
C LEU A 97 -12.61 -33.07 -20.77
N VAL A 98 -12.15 -31.91 -20.31
CA VAL A 98 -12.02 -30.71 -21.15
C VAL A 98 -10.94 -30.93 -22.22
N GLU A 99 -9.84 -31.60 -21.88
CA GLU A 99 -8.80 -31.98 -22.85
C GLU A 99 -9.38 -32.90 -23.95
N ASN A 100 -10.16 -33.92 -23.57
CA ASN A 100 -10.81 -34.83 -24.52
C ASN A 100 -11.88 -34.14 -25.39
N ILE A 101 -12.68 -33.22 -24.84
CA ILE A 101 -13.70 -32.47 -25.60
C ILE A 101 -13.03 -31.59 -26.65
N ILE A 102 -11.90 -30.94 -26.31
CA ILE A 102 -11.12 -30.15 -27.26
C ILE A 102 -10.56 -31.01 -28.38
N ASP A 103 -10.10 -32.22 -28.07
CA ASP A 103 -9.58 -33.16 -29.08
C ASP A 103 -10.70 -33.64 -30.01
N ILE A 104 -11.89 -33.96 -29.49
CA ILE A 104 -13.07 -34.30 -30.30
C ILE A 104 -13.47 -33.12 -31.18
N TYR A 105 -13.55 -31.91 -30.64
CA TYR A 105 -13.87 -30.70 -31.41
C TYR A 105 -12.85 -30.46 -32.54
N LYS A 106 -11.55 -30.58 -32.25
CA LYS A 106 -10.49 -30.45 -33.26
C LYS A 106 -10.58 -31.53 -34.33
N GLN A 107 -10.92 -32.77 -33.94
CA GLN A 107 -11.13 -33.87 -34.87
C GLN A 107 -12.38 -33.64 -35.74
N GLU A 108 -13.46 -33.09 -35.21
CA GLU A 108 -14.70 -32.79 -35.94
C GLU A 108 -14.54 -31.59 -36.89
N CYS A 109 -13.70 -30.61 -36.53
CA CYS A 109 -13.25 -29.57 -37.46
C CYS A 109 -12.30 -30.10 -38.54
N SER A 110 -11.51 -31.14 -38.24
CA SER A 110 -10.53 -31.74 -39.17
C SER A 110 -11.11 -32.87 -40.04
N SER A 111 -12.22 -33.49 -39.62
CA SER A 111 -12.91 -34.59 -40.31
C SER A 111 -13.94 -34.13 -41.33
N ARG A 112 -14.14 -32.81 -41.47
CA ARG A 112 -14.70 -32.26 -42.70
C ARG A 112 -13.73 -32.57 -43.83
N PRO A 113 -14.12 -33.31 -44.88
CA PRO A 113 -13.38 -33.26 -46.13
C PRO A 113 -13.29 -31.78 -46.49
N LEU A 114 -12.09 -31.27 -46.79
CA LEU A 114 -11.95 -29.96 -47.41
C LEU A 114 -12.87 -29.98 -48.64
N GLN A 115 -14.02 -29.30 -48.56
CA GLN A 115 -14.78 -28.99 -49.75
C GLN A 115 -13.85 -28.11 -50.59
N LYS A 116 -13.25 -28.71 -51.62
CA LYS A 116 -12.88 -27.98 -52.83
C LYS A 116 -14.11 -27.15 -53.19
N GLY A 117 -13.96 -25.84 -53.13
CA GLY A 117 -15.06 -24.89 -53.15
C GLY A 117 -16.09 -25.23 -54.23
N SER A 118 -17.35 -25.20 -53.84
CA SER A 118 -18.45 -24.89 -54.76
C SER A 118 -18.04 -23.61 -55.51
N HIS A 119 -17.59 -23.76 -56.75
CA HIS A 119 -17.36 -22.62 -57.61
C HIS A 119 -18.73 -22.00 -57.88
N PRO A 120 -18.94 -20.72 -57.56
CA PRO A 120 -20.23 -20.09 -57.81
C PRO A 120 -20.53 -20.15 -59.31
N MET A 121 -21.71 -20.67 -59.65
CA MET A 121 -22.20 -20.78 -61.03
C MET A 121 -22.87 -19.46 -61.44
N CYS A 122 -22.86 -19.16 -62.72
CA CYS A 122 -23.52 -17.97 -63.24
C CYS A 122 -25.05 -18.10 -63.11
N LYS A 123 -25.72 -17.03 -62.69
CA LYS A 123 -27.19 -17.00 -62.53
C LYS A 123 -27.93 -17.09 -63.86
N GLU A 124 -27.34 -16.57 -64.93
CA GLU A 124 -27.90 -16.59 -66.29
C GLU A 124 -27.47 -17.83 -67.10
N HIS A 125 -26.37 -18.48 -66.67
CA HIS A 125 -25.78 -19.62 -67.36
C HIS A 125 -25.42 -20.70 -66.33
N GLU A 126 -26.40 -21.55 -66.02
CA GLU A 126 -26.33 -22.51 -64.91
C GLU A 126 -25.19 -23.52 -65.04
N ASP A 127 -24.75 -23.83 -66.26
CA ASP A 127 -23.64 -24.75 -66.55
C ASP A 127 -22.24 -24.09 -66.55
N GLU A 128 -22.17 -22.76 -66.45
CA GLU A 128 -20.93 -22.01 -66.55
C GLU A 128 -20.41 -21.51 -65.21
N LYS A 129 -19.13 -21.78 -64.94
CA LYS A 129 -18.45 -21.32 -63.73
C LYS A 129 -18.07 -19.85 -63.83
N ILE A 130 -18.19 -19.12 -62.73
CA ILE A 130 -17.68 -17.76 -62.63
C ILE A 130 -16.14 -17.81 -62.56
N ASN A 131 -15.48 -17.29 -63.58
CA ASN A 131 -14.01 -17.30 -63.75
C ASN A 131 -13.44 -15.98 -64.29
N ILE A 132 -14.30 -15.01 -64.62
CA ILE A 132 -13.93 -13.72 -65.18
C ILE A 132 -14.42 -12.62 -64.22
N TYR A 133 -13.67 -11.52 -64.12
CA TYR A 133 -14.11 -10.32 -63.42
C TYR A 133 -14.29 -9.19 -64.43
N CYS A 134 -15.47 -8.58 -64.43
CA CYS A 134 -15.77 -7.43 -65.28
C CYS A 134 -15.28 -6.16 -64.59
N LEU A 135 -14.28 -5.50 -65.16
CA LEU A 135 -13.71 -4.27 -64.59
C LEU A 135 -14.65 -3.08 -64.79
N THR A 136 -15.39 -3.04 -65.90
CA THR A 136 -16.34 -1.96 -66.19
C THR A 136 -17.57 -1.97 -65.27
N CYS A 137 -18.00 -3.16 -64.84
CA CYS A 137 -19.21 -3.33 -64.02
C CYS A 137 -18.89 -3.74 -62.57
N GLU A 138 -17.61 -3.92 -62.23
CA GLU A 138 -17.11 -4.36 -60.92
C GLU A 138 -17.75 -5.64 -60.37
N VAL A 139 -18.18 -6.53 -61.26
CA VAL A 139 -18.88 -7.78 -60.90
C VAL A 139 -18.18 -9.02 -61.46
N PRO A 140 -18.16 -10.14 -60.72
CA PRO A 140 -17.67 -11.40 -61.23
C PRO A 140 -18.68 -12.01 -62.21
N THR A 141 -18.20 -12.54 -63.33
CA THR A 141 -19.00 -13.01 -64.46
C THR A 141 -18.43 -14.31 -65.07
N CYS A 142 -19.13 -14.89 -66.05
CA CYS A 142 -18.70 -16.10 -66.76
C CYS A 142 -18.37 -15.84 -68.24
N SER A 143 -17.78 -16.83 -68.90
CA SER A 143 -17.38 -16.76 -70.30
C SER A 143 -18.55 -16.44 -71.23
N MET A 144 -19.73 -17.04 -70.99
CA MET A 144 -20.91 -16.84 -71.83
C MET A 144 -21.49 -15.41 -71.70
N CYS A 145 -21.49 -14.86 -70.48
CA CYS A 145 -21.86 -13.46 -70.25
C CYS A 145 -20.94 -12.47 -70.97
N LYS A 146 -19.65 -12.82 -71.14
CA LYS A 146 -18.68 -12.00 -71.89
C LYS A 146 -18.81 -12.16 -73.40
N VAL A 147 -19.00 -13.38 -73.92
CA VAL A 147 -18.98 -13.59 -75.38
C VAL A 147 -20.32 -13.25 -76.03
N PHE A 148 -21.44 -13.61 -75.38
CA PHE A 148 -22.79 -13.50 -75.96
C PHE A 148 -23.78 -12.72 -75.10
N GLY A 149 -23.40 -12.38 -73.86
CA GLY A 149 -24.29 -11.74 -72.89
C GLY A 149 -24.05 -10.24 -72.73
N ALA A 150 -24.57 -9.71 -71.63
CA ALA A 150 -24.60 -8.28 -71.33
C ALA A 150 -23.21 -7.61 -71.18
N HIS A 151 -22.12 -8.39 -71.06
CA HIS A 151 -20.77 -7.86 -70.86
C HIS A 151 -19.89 -7.90 -72.12
N GLN A 152 -20.48 -8.04 -73.32
CA GLN A 152 -19.75 -8.15 -74.59
C GLN A 152 -18.76 -7.00 -74.84
N ALA A 153 -19.21 -5.76 -74.62
CA ALA A 153 -18.38 -4.57 -74.80
C ALA A 153 -17.58 -4.15 -73.55
N CYS A 154 -17.72 -4.86 -72.41
CA CYS A 154 -17.06 -4.50 -71.16
C CYS A 154 -15.60 -4.98 -71.12
N GLU A 155 -14.74 -4.25 -70.43
CA GLU A 155 -13.38 -4.69 -70.14
C GLU A 155 -13.41 -5.76 -69.04
N VAL A 156 -12.68 -6.85 -69.24
CA VAL A 156 -12.68 -8.00 -68.33
C VAL A 156 -11.27 -8.51 -68.09
N ALA A 157 -11.05 -9.08 -66.91
CA ALA A 157 -9.80 -9.72 -66.53
C ALA A 157 -10.06 -11.10 -65.91
N PRO A 158 -9.06 -12.01 -65.88
CA PRO A 158 -9.19 -13.27 -65.16
C PRO A 158 -9.52 -13.02 -63.68
N LEU A 159 -10.54 -13.71 -63.16
CA LEU A 159 -10.97 -13.52 -61.77
C LEU A 159 -9.83 -13.76 -60.77
N GLN A 160 -8.99 -14.76 -61.05
CA GLN A 160 -7.86 -15.10 -60.19
C GLN A 160 -6.82 -13.97 -60.09
N SER A 161 -6.55 -13.22 -61.17
CA SER A 161 -5.56 -12.14 -61.13
C SER A 161 -6.08 -10.93 -60.35
N VAL A 162 -7.35 -10.56 -60.56
CA VAL A 162 -8.00 -9.47 -59.81
C VAL A 162 -8.13 -9.83 -58.32
N PHE A 163 -8.52 -11.07 -58.02
CA PHE A 163 -8.59 -11.57 -56.64
C PHE A 163 -7.24 -11.50 -55.93
N GLN A 164 -6.16 -11.96 -56.56
CA GLN A 164 -4.84 -11.88 -55.94
C GLN A 164 -4.39 -10.43 -55.76
N GLY A 165 -4.63 -9.55 -56.74
CA GLY A 165 -4.35 -8.12 -56.62
C GLY A 165 -5.05 -7.49 -55.43
N GLN A 166 -6.38 -7.58 -55.36
CA GLN A 166 -7.17 -7.04 -54.25
C GLN A 166 -6.77 -7.65 -52.90
N LYS A 167 -6.48 -8.95 -52.86
CA LYS A 167 -6.00 -9.62 -51.64
C LYS A 167 -4.65 -9.09 -51.18
N THR A 168 -3.71 -8.86 -52.10
CA THR A 168 -2.40 -8.28 -51.75
C THR A 168 -2.51 -6.83 -51.30
N GLU A 169 -3.35 -6.03 -51.95
CA GLU A 169 -3.60 -4.64 -51.56
C GLU A 169 -4.21 -4.56 -50.15
N LEU A 170 -5.24 -5.36 -49.88
CA LEU A 170 -5.84 -5.45 -48.55
C LEU A 170 -4.83 -5.93 -47.51
N SER A 171 -4.02 -6.95 -47.84
CA SER A 171 -2.95 -7.43 -46.96
C SER A 171 -1.94 -6.33 -46.64
N ASN A 172 -1.53 -5.53 -47.62
CA ASN A 172 -0.60 -4.42 -47.43
C ASN A 172 -1.21 -3.33 -46.53
N CYS A 173 -2.48 -2.97 -46.76
CA CYS A 173 -3.22 -2.04 -45.90
C CYS A 173 -3.31 -2.54 -44.45
N ILE A 174 -3.57 -3.83 -44.25
CA ILE A 174 -3.58 -4.46 -42.92
C ILE A 174 -2.19 -4.36 -42.29
N SER A 175 -1.12 -4.70 -43.01
CA SER A 175 0.25 -4.60 -42.49
C SER A 175 0.63 -3.17 -42.08
N MET A 176 0.22 -2.17 -42.86
CA MET A 176 0.43 -0.76 -42.50
C MET A 176 -0.35 -0.37 -41.24
N LEU A 177 -1.60 -0.82 -41.12
CA LEU A 177 -2.44 -0.54 -39.96
C LEU A 177 -1.88 -1.20 -38.69
N VAL A 178 -1.43 -2.45 -38.77
CA VAL A 178 -0.78 -3.16 -37.66
C VAL A 178 0.48 -2.42 -37.21
N ALA A 179 1.35 -2.03 -38.14
CA ALA A 179 2.54 -1.24 -37.81
C ALA A 179 2.19 0.14 -37.21
N GLY A 180 1.09 0.76 -37.65
CA GLY A 180 0.54 1.97 -37.05
C GLY A 180 0.08 1.77 -35.62
N ASN A 181 -0.65 0.69 -35.35
CA ASN A 181 -1.13 0.34 -34.01
C ASN A 181 0.04 0.04 -33.07
N ASP A 182 1.09 -0.66 -33.51
CA ASP A 182 2.29 -0.92 -32.71
C ASP A 182 2.99 0.37 -32.28
N ARG A 183 3.04 1.38 -33.16
CA ARG A 183 3.58 2.71 -32.83
C ARG A 183 2.72 3.42 -31.79
N VAL A 184 1.40 3.40 -31.95
CA VAL A 184 0.48 4.00 -30.98
C VAL A 184 0.60 3.30 -29.62
N GLN A 185 0.68 1.97 -29.60
CA GLN A 185 0.89 1.20 -28.38
C GLN A 185 2.19 1.57 -27.69
N THR A 186 3.27 1.77 -28.44
CA THR A 186 4.56 2.24 -27.89
C THR A 186 4.42 3.62 -27.24
N ILE A 187 3.73 4.55 -27.90
CA ILE A 187 3.48 5.89 -27.34
C ILE A 187 2.65 5.81 -26.05
N ILE A 188 1.61 4.97 -26.02
CA ILE A 188 0.80 4.74 -24.81
C ILE A 188 1.69 4.26 -23.66
N THR A 189 2.53 3.24 -23.89
CA THR A 189 3.43 2.74 -22.84
C THR A 189 4.41 3.80 -22.33
N GLN A 190 4.95 4.64 -23.21
CA GLN A 190 5.84 5.74 -22.82
C GLN A 190 5.13 6.81 -21.98
N LEU A 191 3.88 7.13 -22.31
CA LEU A 191 3.05 8.07 -21.54
C LEU A 191 2.68 7.50 -20.17
N GLU A 192 2.33 6.22 -20.10
CA GLU A 192 2.04 5.52 -18.84
C GLU A 192 3.28 5.48 -17.94
N ASP A 193 4.45 5.17 -18.49
CA ASP A 193 5.73 5.20 -17.78
C ASP A 193 6.05 6.59 -17.26
N SER A 194 5.88 7.62 -18.09
CA SER A 194 6.09 9.02 -17.70
C SER A 194 5.16 9.42 -16.54
N CYS A 195 3.88 9.04 -16.61
CA CYS A 195 2.93 9.30 -15.53
C CYS A 195 3.31 8.58 -14.25
N ARG A 196 3.80 7.34 -14.33
CA ARG A 196 4.30 6.58 -13.17
C ARG A 196 5.49 7.29 -12.53
N VAL A 197 6.48 7.71 -13.32
CA VAL A 197 7.67 8.40 -12.83
C VAL A 197 7.31 9.75 -12.19
N THR A 198 6.44 10.54 -12.80
CA THR A 198 6.01 11.82 -12.21
C THR A 198 5.29 11.63 -10.87
N LYS A 199 4.42 10.63 -10.77
CA LYS A 199 3.73 10.30 -9.49
C LYS A 199 4.72 9.89 -8.42
N GLU A 200 5.68 9.03 -8.76
CA GLU A 200 6.70 8.55 -7.83
C GLU A 200 7.62 9.69 -7.36
N ASN A 201 8.10 10.54 -8.27
CA ASN A 201 8.90 11.72 -7.91
C ASN A 201 8.13 12.66 -6.98
N SER A 202 6.84 12.90 -7.25
CA SER A 202 6.00 13.72 -6.37
C SER A 202 5.85 13.10 -4.98
N ARG A 203 5.66 11.78 -4.90
CA ARG A 203 5.60 11.04 -3.64
C ARG A 203 6.90 11.17 -2.85
N GLN A 204 8.04 10.93 -3.50
CA GLN A 204 9.37 11.01 -2.88
C GLN A 204 9.67 12.40 -2.33
N VAL A 205 9.41 13.46 -3.10
CA VAL A 205 9.62 14.84 -2.63
C VAL A 205 8.71 15.18 -1.46
N LYS A 206 7.44 14.73 -1.46
CA LYS A 206 6.54 14.91 -0.32
C LYS A 206 7.05 14.20 0.93
N GLU A 207 7.52 12.95 0.80
CA GLU A 207 8.08 12.18 1.92
C GLU A 207 9.38 12.78 2.45
N GLU A 208 10.24 13.30 1.58
CA GLU A 208 11.43 14.02 2.00
C GLU A 208 11.09 15.31 2.76
N LEU A 209 10.13 16.08 2.26
CA LEU A 209 9.64 17.27 2.95
C LEU A 209 9.08 16.93 4.33
N SER A 210 8.19 15.93 4.43
CA SER A 210 7.65 15.47 5.70
C SER A 210 8.75 15.04 6.67
N ARG A 211 9.74 14.25 6.20
CA ARG A 211 10.88 13.85 7.04
C ARG A 211 11.69 15.04 7.56
N LYS A 212 11.91 16.06 6.73
CA LYS A 212 12.59 17.29 7.20
C LYS A 212 11.79 17.99 8.31
N PHE A 213 10.46 18.11 8.15
CA PHE A 213 9.61 18.71 9.20
C PHE A 213 9.55 17.85 10.46
N ASP A 214 9.46 16.52 10.35
CA ASP A 214 9.46 15.61 11.49
C ASP A 214 10.76 15.72 12.30
N ALA A 215 11.90 15.86 11.63
CA ALA A 215 13.18 16.12 12.29
C ALA A 215 13.17 17.46 13.05
N LEU A 216 12.59 18.51 12.47
CA LEU A 216 12.43 19.80 13.17
C LEU A 216 11.51 19.69 14.38
N TYR A 217 10.39 18.97 14.27
CA TYR A 217 9.49 18.73 15.39
C TYR A 217 10.20 17.96 16.51
N ALA A 218 11.02 16.96 16.18
CA ALA A 218 11.79 16.21 17.18
C ALA A 218 12.79 17.11 17.94
N ILE A 219 13.52 17.97 17.23
CA ILE A 219 14.46 18.92 17.86
C ILE A 219 13.72 19.90 18.79
N LEU A 220 12.56 20.41 18.34
CA LEU A 220 11.75 21.32 19.15
C LEU A 220 11.19 20.64 20.41
N ASP A 221 10.73 19.39 20.29
CA ASP A 221 10.19 18.64 21.41
C ASP A 221 11.27 18.23 22.43
N GLU A 222 12.46 17.87 21.95
CA GLU A 222 13.63 17.63 22.79
C GLU A 222 14.01 18.89 23.58
N LYS A 223 14.06 20.06 22.91
CA LYS A 223 14.37 21.34 23.58
C LYS A 223 13.31 21.74 24.59
N LYS A 224 12.04 21.56 24.25
CA LYS A 224 10.93 21.79 25.18
C LYS A 224 11.09 20.91 26.42
N SER A 225 11.38 19.62 26.24
CA SER A 225 11.57 18.67 27.32
C SER A 225 12.76 19.03 28.21
N GLU A 226 13.88 19.45 27.61
CA GLU A 226 15.08 19.92 28.32
C GLU A 226 14.76 21.15 29.20
N LEU A 227 14.06 22.15 28.65
CA LEU A 227 13.69 23.35 29.40
C LEU A 227 12.71 23.03 30.54
N LEU A 228 11.72 22.18 30.30
CA LEU A 228 10.79 21.73 31.34
C LEU A 228 11.53 20.99 32.45
N GLN A 229 12.48 20.11 32.10
CA GLN A 229 13.27 19.39 33.09
C GLN A 229 14.10 20.35 33.96
N ARG A 230 14.72 21.38 33.38
CA ARG A 230 15.44 22.40 34.15
C ARG A 230 14.53 23.14 35.11
N ILE A 231 13.32 23.51 34.69
CA ILE A 231 12.33 24.16 35.56
C ILE A 231 11.98 23.25 36.73
N THR A 232 11.67 21.97 36.44
CA THR A 232 11.31 21.00 37.48
C THR A 232 12.45 20.77 38.46
N GLN A 233 13.69 20.69 37.98
CA GLN A 233 14.86 20.54 38.84
C GLN A 233 15.06 21.75 39.75
N GLU A 234 15.02 22.98 39.19
CA GLU A 234 15.13 24.22 39.97
C GLU A 234 14.02 24.32 41.03
N GLN A 235 12.79 23.92 40.67
CA GLN A 235 11.66 23.86 41.59
C GLN A 235 11.90 22.85 42.72
N GLU A 236 12.38 21.64 42.40
CA GLU A 236 12.66 20.58 43.37
C GLU A 236 13.79 20.98 44.34
N GLU A 237 14.85 21.60 43.84
CA GLU A 237 15.95 22.11 44.66
C GLU A 237 15.47 23.19 45.64
N LYS A 238 14.65 24.14 45.18
CA LYS A 238 14.04 25.18 46.04
C LYS A 238 13.09 24.58 47.07
N LEU A 239 12.24 23.64 46.68
CA LEU A 239 11.32 22.97 47.60
C LEU A 239 12.09 22.19 48.66
N SER A 240 13.12 21.42 48.26
CA SER A 240 13.98 20.69 49.17
C SER A 240 14.66 21.61 50.19
N PHE A 241 15.14 22.78 49.76
CA PHE A 241 15.72 23.79 50.64
C PHE A 241 14.69 24.32 51.67
N ILE A 242 13.47 24.66 51.22
CA ILE A 242 12.39 25.13 52.10
C ILE A 242 12.02 24.04 53.11
N GLU A 243 11.88 22.79 52.68
CA GLU A 243 11.56 21.66 53.55
C GLU A 243 12.64 21.43 54.61
N ALA A 244 13.92 21.50 54.23
CA ALA A 244 15.03 21.41 55.16
C ALA A 244 15.01 22.55 56.20
N LEU A 245 14.68 23.77 55.77
CA LEU A 245 14.54 24.92 56.66
C LEU A 245 13.36 24.75 57.63
N ILE A 246 12.21 24.27 57.15
CA ILE A 246 11.05 23.93 57.99
C ILE A 246 11.46 22.89 59.04
N GLN A 247 12.18 21.84 58.64
CA GLN A 247 12.64 20.80 59.55
C GLN A 247 13.58 21.35 60.62
N GLN A 248 14.51 22.22 60.25
CA GLN A 248 15.40 22.90 61.20
C GLN A 248 14.62 23.72 62.24
N TYR A 249 13.62 24.49 61.81
CA TYR A 249 12.77 25.26 62.72
C TYR A 249 11.89 24.36 63.61
N ARG A 250 11.37 23.25 63.07
CA ARG A 250 10.63 22.24 63.84
C ARG A 250 11.49 21.64 64.96
N GLU A 251 12.75 21.28 64.67
CA GLU A 251 13.67 20.81 65.71
C GLU A 251 13.99 21.87 66.76
N GLN A 252 14.16 23.13 66.34
CA GLN A 252 14.41 24.23 67.28
C GLN A 252 13.23 24.40 68.23
N LEU A 253 12.01 24.30 67.70
CA LEU A 253 10.76 24.33 68.44
C LEU A 253 10.65 23.15 69.42
N ASP A 254 10.86 21.91 68.98
CA ASP A 254 10.84 20.71 69.84
C ASP A 254 11.82 20.83 71.01
N LYS A 255 13.07 21.24 70.74
CA LYS A 255 14.06 21.50 71.78
C LYS A 255 13.60 22.60 72.75
N SER A 256 12.77 23.55 72.30
CA SER A 256 12.21 24.62 73.13
C SER A 256 11.06 24.12 73.98
N THR A 257 10.15 23.34 73.39
CA THR A 257 9.02 22.69 74.07
C THR A 257 9.53 21.79 75.20
N LYS A 258 10.52 20.94 74.95
CA LYS A 258 11.16 20.09 75.98
C LYS A 258 11.78 20.89 77.13
N LEU A 259 12.38 22.05 76.83
CA LEU A 259 12.92 22.94 77.87
C LEU A 259 11.81 23.57 78.71
N VAL A 260 10.68 23.92 78.11
CA VAL A 260 9.50 24.42 78.82
C VAL A 260 8.91 23.33 79.69
N GLU A 261 8.70 22.11 79.18
CA GLU A 261 8.22 20.96 79.94
C GLU A 261 9.13 20.64 81.14
N THR A 262 10.45 20.60 80.93
CA THR A 262 11.44 20.39 82.01
C THR A 262 11.35 21.50 83.07
N ALA A 263 11.09 22.74 82.64
CA ALA A 263 10.94 23.88 83.55
C ALA A 263 9.65 23.77 84.37
N ILE A 264 8.53 23.36 83.76
CA ILE A 264 7.24 23.12 84.44
C ILE A 264 7.39 21.97 85.46
N GLN A 265 7.97 20.83 85.06
CA GLN A 265 8.25 19.72 85.98
C GLN A 265 9.12 20.13 87.17
N SER A 266 10.10 21.02 86.93
CA SER A 266 10.95 21.57 88.01
C SER A 266 10.20 22.53 88.95
N LEU A 267 9.07 23.09 88.52
CA LEU A 267 8.19 23.94 89.33
C LEU A 267 7.22 23.11 90.18
N ASP A 268 6.77 21.95 89.67
CA ASP A 268 5.84 21.03 90.36
C ASP A 268 6.52 20.10 91.38
N GLU A 269 7.83 20.24 91.64
CA GLU A 269 8.52 19.41 92.65
C GLU A 269 7.92 19.61 94.07
N PRO A 270 7.50 18.54 94.77
CA PRO A 270 6.85 18.64 96.07
C PRO A 270 7.85 19.00 97.18
N GLY A 271 7.55 20.07 97.91
CA GLY A 271 8.30 20.51 99.11
C GLY A 271 9.40 21.55 98.83
N GLY A 272 9.33 22.68 99.53
CA GLY A 272 10.27 23.81 99.36
C GLY A 272 11.74 23.47 99.64
N ALA A 273 12.02 22.48 100.49
CA ALA A 273 13.38 22.03 100.79
C ALA A 273 14.04 21.29 99.61
N ILE A 274 13.31 20.37 98.97
CA ILE A 274 13.79 19.64 97.77
C ILE A 274 13.98 20.61 96.61
N PHE A 275 13.06 21.56 96.46
CA PHE A 275 13.14 22.63 95.48
C PHE A 275 14.44 23.46 95.59
N LEU A 276 14.88 23.75 96.82
CA LEU A 276 16.10 24.53 97.10
C LEU A 276 17.39 23.68 97.01
N LEU A 277 17.34 22.39 97.33
CA LEU A 277 18.49 21.47 97.15
C LEU A 277 18.90 21.37 95.66
N MET A 278 17.94 21.43 94.75
CA MET A 278 18.18 21.39 93.30
C MET A 278 18.58 22.75 92.68
N ARG A 279 18.91 23.77 93.49
CA ARG A 279 19.18 25.15 93.03
C ARG A 279 20.27 25.25 91.95
N LYS A 280 21.35 24.46 92.03
CA LYS A 280 22.42 24.46 91.01
C LYS A 280 21.92 23.97 89.64
N ARG A 281 21.11 22.91 89.60
CA ARG A 281 20.47 22.40 88.36
C ARG A 281 19.51 23.43 87.76
N LYS A 282 18.67 24.04 88.59
CA LYS A 282 17.70 25.07 88.16
C LYS A 282 18.39 26.37 87.69
N SER A 283 19.52 26.74 88.28
CA SER A 283 20.37 27.85 87.80
C SER A 283 20.89 27.60 86.39
N SER A 284 21.36 26.38 86.11
CA SER A 284 21.78 25.97 84.75
C SER A 284 20.61 25.96 83.76
N LEU A 285 19.42 25.52 84.17
CA LEU A 285 18.20 25.55 83.33
C LEU A 285 17.77 27.00 83.02
N LYS A 286 17.77 27.89 84.02
CA LYS A 286 17.52 29.34 83.83
C LYS A 286 18.50 29.98 82.87
N LYS A 287 19.79 29.59 82.90
CA LYS A 287 20.79 30.04 81.92
C LYS A 287 20.46 29.56 80.50
N LYS A 288 20.02 28.30 80.32
CA LYS A 288 19.61 27.76 79.02
C LYS A 288 18.37 28.47 78.45
N ILE A 289 17.37 28.76 79.29
CA ILE A 289 16.16 29.51 78.89
C ILE A 289 16.51 30.94 78.48
N ARG A 290 17.34 31.64 79.26
CA ARG A 290 17.77 33.02 78.95
C ARG A 290 18.53 33.10 77.62
N LYS A 291 19.36 32.12 77.30
CA LYS A 291 20.11 32.08 76.02
C LYS A 291 19.21 31.92 74.79
N ARG A 292 17.99 31.40 74.92
CA ARG A 292 17.06 31.17 73.79
C ARG A 292 16.08 32.31 73.53
N LYS A 293 15.98 33.30 74.44
CA LYS A 293 15.03 34.42 74.31
C LYS A 293 15.36 35.42 73.18
N SER A 294 16.52 35.32 72.54
CA SER A 294 16.91 36.15 71.40
C SER A 294 16.49 35.48 70.08
N PRO A 295 15.45 35.97 69.38
CA PRO A 295 15.11 35.46 68.06
C PRO A 295 16.18 35.94 67.08
N GLN A 296 16.77 35.02 66.29
CA GLN A 296 17.54 35.38 65.10
C GLN A 296 16.62 36.12 64.11
N ARG A 297 16.53 37.45 64.23
CA ARG A 297 15.83 38.34 63.28
C ARG A 297 16.66 38.61 62.02
N GLY A 298 17.95 38.26 62.01
CA GLY A 298 18.87 38.54 60.90
C GLY A 298 18.69 37.64 59.67
N ARG A 299 18.43 36.34 59.85
CA ARG A 299 18.38 35.38 58.73
C ARG A 299 17.11 35.40 57.88
N LYS A 300 16.02 35.99 58.38
CA LYS A 300 14.72 35.99 57.68
C LYS A 300 14.68 36.93 56.45
N LYS A 301 15.57 37.93 56.37
CA LYS A 301 15.56 38.89 55.25
C LYS A 301 16.28 38.38 54.00
N ASP A 302 17.31 37.56 54.16
CA ASP A 302 18.06 37.02 53.03
C ASP A 302 17.30 35.87 52.36
N THR A 303 16.67 34.98 53.14
CA THR A 303 15.90 33.84 52.62
C THR A 303 14.63 34.25 51.86
N SER A 304 13.98 35.35 52.23
CA SER A 304 12.78 35.82 51.50
C SER A 304 13.14 36.43 50.15
N LYS A 305 14.31 37.08 50.01
CA LYS A 305 14.76 37.63 48.73
C LYS A 305 15.23 36.54 47.77
N GLU A 306 15.94 35.52 48.26
CA GLU A 306 16.36 34.36 47.45
C GLU A 306 15.17 33.54 46.92
N LEU A 307 14.04 33.56 47.63
CA LEU A 307 12.80 32.86 47.22
C LEU A 307 11.95 33.66 46.23
N GLU A 308 11.98 35.00 46.26
CA GLU A 308 11.15 35.87 45.39
C GLU A 308 11.79 36.17 44.02
N GLU A 309 13.11 36.13 43.89
CA GLU A 309 13.81 36.50 42.63
C GLU A 309 13.86 35.36 41.58
N GLY A 310 13.36 34.16 41.90
CA GLY A 310 13.72 32.92 41.18
C GLY A 310 12.79 32.41 40.08
N GLU A 311 11.72 33.11 39.69
CA GLU A 311 10.74 32.59 38.70
C GLU A 311 10.77 33.26 37.33
N THR A 312 11.69 34.21 37.08
CA THR A 312 11.87 34.74 35.72
C THR A 312 12.93 33.92 34.99
N LEU A 313 12.49 32.83 34.37
CA LEU A 313 13.19 32.32 33.19
C LEU A 313 13.22 33.47 32.18
N ASP A 314 14.38 34.07 32.01
CA ASP A 314 14.62 35.00 30.93
C ASP A 314 14.64 34.19 29.63
N MET A 315 13.44 33.88 29.12
CA MET A 315 13.22 33.17 27.86
C MET A 315 14.01 33.84 26.72
N GLN A 316 14.31 35.13 26.84
CA GLN A 316 15.08 35.90 25.87
C GLN A 316 16.58 35.55 25.91
N ARG A 317 17.14 35.18 27.07
CA ARG A 317 18.51 34.67 27.22
C ARG A 317 18.64 33.20 26.82
N ASP A 318 17.66 32.38 27.20
CA ASP A 318 17.67 30.94 26.93
C ASP A 318 17.31 30.60 25.47
N TRP A 319 16.44 31.37 24.82
CA TRP A 319 16.20 31.27 23.37
C TRP A 319 17.22 32.09 22.55
N GLY A 320 17.70 33.23 23.06
CA GLY A 320 18.52 34.18 22.32
C GLY A 320 19.92 33.68 21.93
N GLY A 321 20.41 32.62 22.57
CA GLY A 321 21.68 31.98 22.21
C GLY A 321 21.63 31.13 20.93
N TRP A 322 20.45 30.79 20.44
CA TRP A 322 20.25 29.92 19.27
C TRP A 322 19.59 30.70 18.12
N GLY A 323 20.14 31.87 17.79
CA GLY A 323 19.75 32.59 16.59
C GLY A 323 20.04 31.76 15.34
N TRP A 324 19.03 31.12 14.76
CA TRP A 324 18.91 30.64 13.36
C TRP A 324 20.02 29.74 12.77
N ALA A 325 21.12 29.48 13.49
CA ALA A 325 22.36 28.92 12.94
C ALA A 325 22.43 27.38 12.93
N GLN A 326 21.43 26.68 13.47
CA GLN A 326 21.46 25.22 13.61
C GLN A 326 20.32 24.50 12.87
N LEU A 327 19.56 25.23 12.06
CA LEU A 327 18.67 24.60 11.08
C LEU A 327 19.55 24.07 9.94
N PRO A 328 19.56 22.76 9.66
CA PRO A 328 20.23 22.25 8.48
C PRO A 328 19.58 22.83 7.22
N PRO A 329 20.35 23.08 6.14
CA PRO A 329 19.83 23.65 4.90
C PRO A 329 18.74 22.83 4.19
#